data_AF-A0A1I4RSC4-F1
#
_entry.id   AF-A0A1I4RSC4-F1
#
_cell.length_a   1.000
_cell.length_b   1.000
_cell.length_c   1.000
_cell.angle_alpha   90.00
_cell.angle_beta   90.00
_cell.angle_gamma   90.00
#
_symmetry.space_group_name_H-M   'P 1'
#
loop_
_entity.id
_entity.type
_entity.pdbx_description
1 polymer ?
#
loop_
_entity_poly.entity_id
_entity_poly.type
_entity_poly.pdbx_seq_one_letter_code
_entity_poly.pdbx_strand_id
1 'polypeptide(L)'
;MANADTITFTRLADGTLLQRHPDGAFRPVVAQSDRAKLAALTDEEIERMSACDPDHPGLDDAFWERTARPPAQEAVSITLDSDVLQYFRKAGRGYQARINTVLRHHMQAAGKGR
;
A
#
# COMPACT_ATOMS: atom_id res chain seq x y z
N MET A 1 11.63 -17.72 22.60
CA MET A 1 11.04 -16.56 21.88
C MET A 1 12.16 -15.56 21.70
N ALA A 2 12.65 -15.36 20.48
CA ALA A 2 13.78 -14.46 20.22
C ALA A 2 13.29 -13.01 20.32
N ASN A 3 13.93 -12.21 21.18
CA ASN A 3 13.65 -10.80 21.33
C ASN A 3 13.94 -10.09 20.01
N ALA A 4 12.98 -9.32 19.49
CA ALA A 4 13.22 -8.46 18.34
C ALA A 4 14.17 -7.34 18.77
N ASP A 5 15.40 -7.35 18.28
CA ASP A 5 16.36 -6.27 18.49
C ASP A 5 15.75 -4.97 17.94
N THR A 6 15.43 -4.04 18.85
CA THR A 6 14.84 -2.75 18.48
C THR A 6 15.91 -1.88 17.82
N ILE A 7 15.81 -1.74 16.50
CA ILE A 7 16.72 -0.86 15.74
C ILE A 7 16.32 0.59 16.00
N THR A 8 17.20 1.35 16.65
CA THR A 8 16.97 2.76 16.97
C THR A 8 17.80 3.65 16.04
N PHE A 9 17.14 4.63 15.42
CA PHE A 9 17.78 5.67 14.62
C PHE A 9 17.54 7.04 15.23
N THR A 10 18.47 7.97 15.01
CA THR A 10 18.32 9.38 15.38
C THR A 10 18.93 10.23 14.29
N ARG A 11 18.30 11.37 13.98
CA ARG A 11 18.79 12.32 12.98
C ARG A 11 19.31 13.57 13.68
N LEU A 12 20.52 13.99 13.34
CA LEU A 12 21.12 15.24 13.81
C LEU A 12 20.53 16.44 13.04
N ALA A 13 20.73 17.65 13.57
CA ALA A 13 20.20 18.89 12.97
C ALA A 13 20.74 19.19 11.56
N ASP A 14 21.92 18.66 11.23
CA ASP A 14 22.56 18.72 9.92
C ASP A 14 22.02 17.67 8.92
N GLY A 15 21.09 16.81 9.35
CA GLY A 15 20.49 15.75 8.55
C GLY A 15 21.21 14.40 8.65
N THR A 16 22.35 14.31 9.34
CA THR A 16 23.09 13.05 9.51
C THR A 16 22.26 12.03 10.27
N LEU A 17 22.11 10.83 9.69
CA LEU A 17 21.39 9.71 10.32
C LEU A 17 22.37 8.87 11.13
N LEU A 18 22.05 8.61 12.40
CA LEU A 18 22.80 7.75 13.30
C LEU A 18 21.99 6.49 13.65
N GLN A 19 22.65 5.33 13.69
CA GLN A 19 22.08 4.07 14.14
C GLN A 19 22.71 3.66 15.47
N ARG A 20 21.86 3.22 16.41
CA ARG A 20 22.31 2.63 17.67
C ARG A 20 22.77 1.19 17.46
N HIS A 21 24.01 0.89 17.83
CA HIS A 21 24.59 -0.44 17.80
C HIS A 21 24.29 -1.22 19.11
N PRO A 22 24.50 -2.56 19.13
CA PRO A 22 24.29 -3.38 20.32
C PRO A 22 25.15 -2.98 21.53
N ASP A 23 26.29 -2.32 21.29
CA ASP A 23 27.17 -1.73 22.31
C ASP A 23 26.61 -0.42 22.91
N GLY A 24 25.46 0.05 22.43
CA GLY A 24 24.82 1.30 22.83
C GLY A 24 25.37 2.55 22.16
N ALA A 25 26.43 2.43 21.35
CA ALA A 25 27.01 3.56 20.62
C ALA A 25 26.16 3.94 19.41
N PHE A 26 26.11 5.23 19.10
CA PHE A 26 25.51 5.75 17.86
C PHE A 26 26.59 5.94 16.81
N ARG A 27 26.39 5.37 15.62
CA ARG A 27 27.32 5.51 14.49
C ARG A 27 26.59 6.04 13.26
N PRO A 28 27.24 6.86 12.41
CA PRO A 28 26.61 7.39 11.22
C PRO A 28 26.25 6.26 10.25
N VAL A 29 25.03 6.33 9.72
CA VAL A 29 24.59 5.47 8.64
C VAL A 29 25.14 6.04 7.34
N VAL A 30 26.06 5.29 6.74
CA VAL A 30 26.58 5.62 5.41
C VAL A 30 25.60 5.08 4.38
N ALA A 31 25.19 5.94 3.44
CA ALA A 31 24.39 5.50 2.30
C ALA A 31 25.20 4.49 1.48
N GLN A 32 24.67 3.28 1.32
CA GLN A 32 25.32 2.22 0.53
C GLN A 32 24.96 2.32 -0.97
N SER A 33 24.00 3.17 -1.32
CA SER A 33 23.50 3.33 -2.70
C SER A 33 24.17 4.51 -3.39
N ASP A 34 24.69 4.28 -4.59
CA ASP A 34 25.16 5.33 -5.48
C ASP A 34 23.97 6.06 -6.12
N ARG A 35 23.55 7.15 -5.45
CA ARG A 35 22.42 7.98 -5.87
C ARG A 35 22.69 8.73 -7.17
N ALA A 36 23.96 9.08 -7.43
CA ALA A 36 24.33 9.81 -8.64
C ALA A 36 24.21 8.90 -9.87
N LYS A 37 24.66 7.64 -9.74
CA LYS A 37 24.46 6.63 -10.77
C LYS A 37 22.99 6.35 -11.03
N LEU A 38 22.17 6.21 -9.98
CA LEU A 38 20.73 5.99 -10.14
C LEU A 38 20.02 7.14 -10.85
N ALA A 39 20.41 8.39 -10.55
CA ALA A 39 19.83 9.58 -11.19
C ALA A 39 20.27 9.76 -12.66
N ALA A 40 21.36 9.12 -13.07
CA ALA A 40 21.88 9.18 -14.42
C ALA A 40 21.34 8.06 -15.34
N LEU A 41 20.64 7.05 -14.79
CA LEU A 41 20.02 6.00 -15.58
C LEU A 41 18.91 6.59 -16.45
N THR A 42 18.92 6.22 -17.74
CA THR A 42 17.86 6.63 -18.65
C THR A 42 16.66 5.68 -18.55
N ASP A 43 15.48 6.15 -18.96
CA ASP A 43 14.27 5.32 -19.01
C ASP A 43 14.51 4.07 -19.88
N GLU A 44 15.19 4.20 -21.01
CA GLU A 44 15.53 3.08 -21.91
C GLU A 44 16.42 2.02 -21.25
N GLU A 45 17.36 2.44 -20.40
CA GLU A 45 18.20 1.53 -19.63
C GLU A 45 17.42 0.81 -18.54
N ILE A 46 16.50 1.52 -17.87
CA ILE A 46 15.60 0.94 -16.86
C ILE A 46 14.68 -0.10 -17.49
N GLU A 47 14.06 0.21 -18.63
CA GLU A 47 13.19 -0.71 -19.36
C GLU A 47 13.95 -1.96 -19.82
N ARG A 48 15.18 -1.79 -20.33
CA ARG A 48 16.04 -2.93 -20.69
C ARG A 48 16.37 -3.80 -19.48
N MET A 49 16.69 -3.19 -18.34
CA MET A 49 16.97 -3.91 -17.10
C MET A 49 15.75 -4.70 -16.63
N SER A 50 14.55 -4.11 -16.65
CA SER A 50 13.31 -4.81 -16.28
C SER A 50 12.96 -5.93 -17.26
N ALA A 51 13.12 -5.72 -18.57
CA ALA A 51 12.84 -6.75 -19.57
C ALA A 51 13.75 -7.98 -19.46
N CYS A 52 14.97 -7.80 -18.91
CA CYS A 52 15.93 -8.88 -18.69
C CYS A 52 15.88 -9.49 -17.28
N ASP A 53 15.03 -8.99 -16.38
CA ASP A 53 14.87 -9.49 -15.02
C ASP A 53 13.67 -10.45 -14.92
N PRO A 54 13.89 -11.77 -14.75
CA PRO A 54 12.82 -12.76 -14.65
C PRO A 54 11.99 -12.63 -13.36
N ASP A 55 12.53 -12.04 -12.30
CA ASP A 55 11.81 -11.82 -11.04
C ASP A 55 11.01 -10.51 -11.07
N HIS A 56 11.32 -9.62 -12.00
CA HIS A 56 10.67 -8.32 -12.17
C HIS A 56 10.34 -8.00 -13.63
N PRO A 57 9.46 -8.79 -14.27
CA PRO A 57 9.04 -8.52 -15.64
C PRO A 57 8.35 -7.17 -15.72
N GLY A 58 8.58 -6.45 -16.83
CA GLY A 58 7.94 -5.16 -17.10
C GLY A 58 6.41 -5.23 -17.00
N LEU A 59 5.81 -4.25 -16.34
CA LEU A 59 4.36 -4.13 -16.20
C LEU A 59 3.79 -3.36 -17.40
N ASP A 60 3.43 -4.09 -18.45
CA ASP A 60 2.88 -3.52 -19.67
C ASP A 60 1.41 -3.10 -19.54
N ASP A 61 0.87 -2.46 -20.58
CA ASP A 61 -0.54 -2.05 -20.62
C ASP A 61 -1.48 -3.24 -20.44
N ALA A 62 -1.11 -4.42 -20.96
CA ALA A 62 -1.91 -5.63 -20.83
C ALA A 62 -2.02 -6.10 -19.37
N PHE A 63 -0.95 -5.95 -18.57
CA PHE A 63 -0.99 -6.16 -17.13
C PHE A 63 -2.01 -5.24 -16.45
N TRP A 64 -1.97 -3.93 -16.78
CA TRP A 64 -2.87 -2.94 -16.18
C TRP A 64 -4.33 -3.14 -16.62
N GLU A 65 -4.58 -3.51 -17.87
CA GLU A 65 -5.92 -3.84 -18.39
C GLU A 65 -6.51 -5.08 -17.71
N ARG A 66 -5.69 -6.08 -17.39
CA ARG A 66 -6.13 -7.28 -16.64
C ARG A 66 -6.36 -6.97 -15.15
N THR A 67 -5.85 -5.86 -14.65
CA THR A 67 -5.98 -5.50 -13.24
C THR A 67 -7.39 -4.98 -12.98
N ALA A 68 -8.16 -5.72 -12.17
CA ALA A 68 -9.54 -5.34 -11.87
C ALA A 68 -9.59 -3.96 -11.21
N ARG A 69 -10.08 -2.96 -11.95
CA ARG A 69 -10.32 -1.62 -11.40
C ARG A 69 -11.42 -1.72 -10.34
N PRO A 70 -11.26 -1.09 -9.15
CA PRO A 70 -12.37 -1.03 -8.20
C PRO A 70 -13.56 -0.35 -8.90
N PRO A 71 -14.77 -0.90 -8.75
CA PRO A 71 -15.95 -0.32 -9.37
C PRO A 71 -16.17 1.10 -8.84
N ALA A 72 -16.60 1.99 -9.74
CA ALA A 72 -16.94 3.36 -9.41
C ALA A 72 -17.98 3.40 -8.29
N GLN A 73 -17.81 4.32 -7.35
CA GLN A 73 -18.76 4.58 -6.27
C GLN A 73 -19.45 5.90 -6.55
N GLU A 74 -20.78 5.89 -6.51
CA GLU A 74 -21.60 7.09 -6.65
C GLU A 74 -22.05 7.58 -5.28
N ALA A 75 -21.90 8.88 -5.03
CA ALA A 75 -22.34 9.50 -3.79
C ALA A 75 -23.83 9.80 -3.87
N VAL A 76 -24.65 8.91 -3.30
CA VAL A 76 -26.10 9.04 -3.27
C VAL A 76 -26.61 9.20 -1.84
N SER A 77 -27.70 9.95 -1.68
CA SER A 77 -28.44 10.04 -0.41
C SER A 77 -29.49 8.93 -0.37
N ILE A 78 -29.34 7.98 0.55
CA ILE A 78 -30.34 6.92 0.81
C ILE A 78 -30.86 7.02 2.23
N THR A 79 -32.12 6.67 2.43
CA THR A 79 -32.74 6.54 3.75
C THR A 79 -32.54 5.11 4.26
N LEU A 80 -32.04 4.97 5.48
CA LEU A 80 -31.86 3.70 6.17
C LEU A 80 -32.56 3.74 7.52
N ASP A 81 -33.06 2.60 7.97
CA ASP A 81 -33.64 2.49 9.31
C ASP A 81 -32.60 2.81 10.39
N SER A 82 -33.08 3.41 11.49
CA SER A 82 -32.21 3.91 12.56
C SER A 82 -31.41 2.80 13.24
N ASP A 83 -32.01 1.63 13.42
CA ASP A 83 -31.38 0.45 14.01
C ASP A 83 -30.29 -0.14 13.11
N VAL A 84 -30.54 -0.22 11.80
CA VAL A 84 -29.55 -0.63 10.79
C VAL A 84 -28.37 0.32 10.79
N LEU A 85 -28.61 1.64 10.77
CA LEU A 85 -27.53 2.62 10.79
C LEU A 85 -26.72 2.54 12.09
N GLN A 86 -27.38 2.36 13.23
CA GLN A 86 -26.72 2.18 14.52
C GLN A 86 -25.86 0.91 14.55
N TYR A 87 -26.36 -0.21 14.01
CA TYR A 87 -25.61 -1.46 13.91
C TYR A 87 -24.28 -1.26 13.18
N PHE A 88 -24.29 -0.63 12.00
CA PHE A 88 -23.05 -0.41 11.24
C PHE A 88 -22.13 0.63 11.90
N ARG A 89 -22.68 1.65 12.56
CA ARG A 89 -21.90 2.67 13.29
C ARG A 89 -21.17 2.12 14.51
N LYS A 90 -21.71 1.12 15.20
CA LYS A 90 -21.04 0.47 16.36
C LYS A 90 -19.65 -0.06 16.02
N ALA A 91 -19.43 -0.44 14.77
CA ALA A 91 -18.15 -0.99 14.32
C ALA A 91 -17.12 0.11 13.91
N GLY A 92 -17.44 1.40 14.11
CA GLY A 92 -16.50 2.52 13.97
C GLY A 92 -16.33 3.07 12.56
N ARG A 93 -15.16 3.68 12.30
CA ARG A 93 -14.79 4.29 11.00
C ARG A 93 -14.97 3.28 9.86
N GLY A 94 -15.49 3.74 8.72
CA GLY A 94 -15.73 2.89 7.54
C GLY A 94 -17.09 2.17 7.53
N TYR A 95 -18.04 2.58 8.38
CA TYR A 95 -19.39 2.00 8.38
C TYR A 95 -20.10 2.09 7.01
N GLN A 96 -19.92 3.19 6.26
CA GLN A 96 -20.47 3.34 4.91
C GLN A 96 -19.90 2.32 3.92
N ALA A 97 -18.59 2.06 3.97
CA ALA A 97 -17.95 1.05 3.13
C ALA A 97 -18.50 -0.35 3.44
N ARG A 98 -18.75 -0.67 4.72
CA ARG A 98 -19.37 -1.93 5.12
C ARG A 98 -20.80 -2.08 4.62
N ILE A 99 -21.60 -1.01 4.67
CA ILE A 99 -22.94 -0.99 4.06
C ILE A 99 -22.83 -1.35 2.58
N ASN A 100 -21.93 -0.69 1.84
CA ASN A 100 -21.71 -0.96 0.42
C ASN A 100 -21.27 -2.42 0.15
N THR A 101 -20.39 -2.98 0.98
CA THR A 101 -19.97 -4.39 0.88
C THR A 101 -21.15 -5.36 1.02
N VAL A 102 -22.04 -5.13 1.99
CA VAL A 102 -23.22 -5.97 2.20
C VAL A 102 -24.17 -5.89 1.00
N LEU A 103 -24.45 -4.67 0.51
CA LEU A 103 -25.28 -4.46 -0.67
C LEU A 103 -24.69 -5.17 -1.91
N ARG A 104 -23.37 -5.10 -2.09
CA ARG A 104 -22.68 -5.80 -3.18
C ARG A 104 -22.82 -7.31 -3.07
N HIS A 105 -22.63 -7.88 -1.88
CA HIS A 105 -22.78 -9.32 -1.68
C HIS A 105 -24.21 -9.78 -1.97
N HIS A 106 -25.21 -8.99 -1.55
CA HIS A 106 -26.61 -9.26 -1.88
C HIS A 106 -26.87 -9.21 -3.40
N MET A 107 -26.37 -8.18 -4.09
CA MET A 107 -26.48 -8.05 -5.55
C MET A 107 -25.85 -9.24 -6.29
N GLN A 108 -24.66 -9.68 -5.87
CA GLN A 108 -23.96 -10.83 -6.48
C GLN A 108 -24.69 -12.15 -6.23
N ALA A 109 -25.28 -12.33 -5.05
CA ALA A 109 -26.09 -13.50 -4.74
C ALA A 109 -27.38 -13.52 -5.58
N ALA A 110 -28.05 -12.38 -5.73
CA ALA A 110 -29.26 -12.25 -6.54
C ALA A 110 -28.99 -12.42 -8.04
N GLY A 111 -27.83 -11.97 -8.54
CA GLY A 111 -27.43 -12.08 -9.94
C GLY A 111 -27.00 -13.47 -10.40
N LYS A 112 -26.78 -14.43 -9.49
CA LYS A 112 -26.40 -15.82 -9.81
C LYS A 112 -27.59 -16.76 -10.11
N GLY A 113 -28.82 -16.24 -10.10
CA GLY A 113 -30.06 -17.00 -10.30
C GLY A 113 -30.78 -16.76 -11.63
N ARG A 114 -30.09 -16.26 -12.67
CA ARG A 114 -30.67 -15.98 -13.98
C ARG A 114 -29.76 -16.44 -15.11
#